data_AF-A0A2E7M8U2-F1
#
_entry.id   AF-A0A2E7M8U2-F1
#
_cell.length_a   1.000
_cell.length_b   1.000
_cell.length_c   1.000
_cell.angle_alpha   90.00
_cell.angle_beta   90.00
_cell.angle_gamma   90.00
#
_symmetry.space_group_name_H-M   'P 1'
#
loop_
_entity.id
_entity.type
_entity.pdbx_description
1 polymer ?
#
loop_
_entity_poly.entity_id
_entity_poly.type
_entity_poly.pdbx_seq_one_letter_code
_entity_poly.pdbx_strand_id
1 'polypeptide(L)'
;MKLARLVTLTVALSWAFVLLPACDRPTRGDGQGSDDSGDDAQGGDAIADGLVDMLWVVDNSNSMASVQAQVQASMPSLVSALAARDVDFQLGVTTTDIENAGNGNQGNLRSSASIGALGCGAPSLLTSSTGDLVDEFRDLVEVGVSGSGNESGLLAAAYALCKSMDGDFWASLDDRADEDPIKEICGTVPVEERSCNEGFVREGATVVVVVVSDEGDDAYRSSSLPPQQFVADCVLEHNDDPFFGECDCRLGWMLDFFGGMEQPVVFSTIGPTYQNLDMQLVWCDDKTVSLPGPCNPFGSDVCGLDFYQQAACQTGGLFSPVQVTATDNDPSTCTMADFDAITADLIALLMGES
;
A
#
# COMPACT_ATOMS: atom_id res chain seq x y z
N MET A 1 51.23 62.20 8.33
CA MET A 1 50.35 61.51 7.37
C MET A 1 49.28 60.77 8.15
N LYS A 2 48.01 61.04 7.87
CA LYS A 2 46.83 60.60 8.62
C LYS A 2 46.36 59.21 8.16
N LEU A 3 45.88 58.44 9.14
CA LEU A 3 44.78 57.44 9.16
C LEU A 3 44.58 56.47 7.97
N ALA A 4 44.48 55.16 8.27
CA ALA A 4 43.18 54.49 8.46
C ALA A 4 43.35 53.04 9.00
N ARG A 5 42.57 52.69 10.03
CA ARG A 5 42.25 51.32 10.48
C ARG A 5 40.94 50.91 9.77
N LEU A 6 40.84 49.67 9.29
CA LEU A 6 39.55 49.00 8.99
C LEU A 6 39.80 47.47 9.05
N VAL A 7 39.47 46.82 10.17
CA VAL A 7 38.28 45.97 10.40
C VAL A 7 38.21 44.79 9.42
N THR A 8 38.64 43.63 9.92
CA THR A 8 38.50 42.31 9.28
C THR A 8 37.07 41.82 9.49
N LEU A 9 36.31 41.65 8.40
CA LEU A 9 34.96 41.11 8.41
C LEU A 9 35.05 39.59 8.17
N THR A 10 34.89 38.78 9.21
CA THR A 10 34.68 37.33 9.09
C THR A 10 33.22 37.08 8.71
N VAL A 11 32.98 36.61 7.49
CA VAL A 11 31.69 36.07 7.07
C VAL A 11 31.60 34.64 7.57
N ALA A 12 30.80 34.42 8.62
CA ALA A 12 30.38 33.08 9.01
C ALA A 12 29.27 32.63 8.06
N LEU A 13 29.58 31.66 7.19
CA LEU A 13 28.60 30.99 6.36
C LEU A 13 27.83 30.02 7.27
N SER A 14 26.69 30.46 7.79
CA SER A 14 25.80 29.59 8.56
C SER A 14 25.05 28.70 7.57
N TRP A 15 25.31 27.40 7.61
CA TRP A 15 24.50 26.39 6.94
C TRP A 15 23.17 26.33 7.70
N ALA A 16 22.12 26.90 7.13
CA ALA A 16 20.77 26.63 7.59
C ALA A 16 20.40 25.22 7.09
N PHE A 17 20.47 24.24 7.99
CA PHE A 17 19.74 22.98 7.83
C PHE A 17 18.26 23.35 7.80
N VAL A 18 17.62 23.18 6.64
CA VAL A 18 16.17 23.20 6.53
C VAL A 18 15.71 21.86 7.11
N LEU A 19 15.28 21.90 8.37
CA LEU A 19 14.47 20.84 8.97
C LEU A 19 13.12 20.87 8.26
N LEU A 20 12.78 19.81 7.54
CA LEU A 20 11.41 19.54 7.15
C LEU A 20 10.58 19.38 8.43
N PRO A 21 9.38 19.98 8.54
CA PRO A 21 8.49 19.63 9.63
C PRO A 21 8.04 18.18 9.43
N ALA A 22 8.25 17.36 10.46
CA ALA A 22 7.60 16.07 10.59
C ALA A 22 6.07 16.26 10.45
N CYS A 23 5.40 15.29 9.82
CA CYS A 23 3.95 15.19 9.77
C CYS A 23 3.37 15.26 11.19
N ASP A 24 2.88 16.43 11.58
CA ASP A 24 2.10 16.60 12.79
C ASP A 24 0.63 16.51 12.38
N ARG A 25 -0.03 15.40 12.74
CA ARG A 25 -1.44 15.14 12.46
C ARG A 25 -2.27 16.19 13.22
N PRO A 26 -3.19 16.96 12.58
CA PRO A 26 -4.04 17.87 13.32
C PRO A 26 -5.03 17.08 14.20
N THR A 27 -4.80 17.07 15.51
CA THR A 27 -5.79 16.55 16.46
C THR A 27 -7.02 17.46 16.45
N ARG A 28 -8.14 16.94 15.97
CA ARG A 28 -9.46 17.59 16.04
C ARG A 28 -9.86 17.72 17.51
N GLY A 29 -9.88 18.95 18.01
CA GLY A 29 -10.16 19.25 19.42
C GLY A 29 -11.65 19.27 19.73
N ASP A 30 -12.05 18.54 20.76
CA ASP A 30 -13.25 18.78 21.55
C ASP A 30 -12.95 18.58 23.05
N GLY A 31 -13.18 19.64 23.84
CA GLY A 31 -13.69 19.53 25.21
C GLY A 31 -12.80 19.00 26.36
N GLN A 32 -12.01 19.89 26.96
CA GLN A 32 -11.84 20.10 28.42
C GLN A 32 -12.13 18.92 29.40
N GLY A 33 -11.08 18.33 30.00
CA GLY A 33 -11.24 17.51 31.22
C GLY A 33 -10.00 16.76 31.73
N SER A 34 -9.13 17.45 32.48
CA SER A 34 -8.27 16.99 33.60
C SER A 34 -7.46 15.68 33.49
N ASP A 35 -6.13 15.87 33.50
CA ASP A 35 -5.08 15.11 34.20
C ASP A 35 -5.30 13.61 34.47
N ASP A 36 -4.69 12.76 33.64
CA ASP A 36 -3.96 11.60 34.13
C ASP A 36 -2.72 11.36 33.26
N SER A 37 -1.59 11.12 33.92
CA SER A 37 -0.30 10.85 33.31
C SER A 37 -0.17 9.34 33.09
N GLY A 38 0.05 8.90 31.86
CA GLY A 38 0.28 7.48 31.58
C GLY A 38 0.66 7.24 30.13
N ASP A 39 1.97 6.99 29.96
CA ASP A 39 2.64 6.25 28.89
C ASP A 39 2.58 6.76 27.44
N ASP A 40 3.77 7.16 27.00
CA ASP A 40 4.20 7.44 25.65
C ASP A 40 3.93 6.23 24.71
N ALA A 41 2.98 6.38 23.78
CA ALA A 41 2.89 5.51 22.61
C ALA A 41 3.79 6.07 21.50
N GLN A 42 5.04 5.60 21.48
CA GLN A 42 6.01 5.80 20.41
C GLN A 42 6.53 4.44 19.95
N GLY A 43 6.35 4.12 18.67
CA GLY A 43 7.06 3.05 17.95
C GLY A 43 6.19 1.83 17.63
N GLY A 44 6.20 1.45 16.35
CA GLY A 44 5.38 0.40 15.72
C GLY A 44 5.06 -0.80 16.60
N ASP A 45 3.76 -1.04 16.78
CA ASP A 45 3.27 -2.33 17.22
C ASP A 45 3.75 -3.37 16.21
N ALA A 46 4.60 -4.29 16.67
CA ALA A 46 4.85 -5.53 15.95
C ALA A 46 3.49 -6.16 15.59
N ILE A 47 3.40 -6.85 14.45
CA ILE A 47 2.20 -7.59 14.04
C ILE A 47 1.78 -8.52 15.19
N ALA A 48 0.81 -8.03 15.97
CA ALA A 48 0.57 -8.54 17.30
C ALA A 48 0.03 -9.97 17.20
N ASP A 49 0.62 -10.87 17.96
CA ASP A 49 0.20 -12.26 18.15
C ASP A 49 0.36 -13.24 16.98
N GLY A 50 0.98 -12.85 15.86
CA GLY A 50 1.33 -13.78 14.76
C GLY A 50 0.13 -14.29 13.94
N LEU A 51 -1.03 -13.64 14.09
CA LEU A 51 -2.23 -13.85 13.28
C LEU A 51 -2.26 -12.81 12.14
N VAL A 52 -2.15 -13.29 10.90
CA VAL A 52 -1.93 -12.40 9.74
C VAL A 52 -2.88 -12.73 8.60
N ASP A 53 -3.56 -11.73 8.06
CA ASP A 53 -4.36 -11.87 6.84
C ASP A 53 -3.67 -11.17 5.68
N MET A 54 -3.13 -11.96 4.75
CA MET A 54 -2.37 -11.47 3.61
C MET A 54 -3.30 -11.30 2.40
N LEU A 55 -3.48 -10.06 1.96
CA LEU A 55 -4.19 -9.74 0.72
C LEU A 55 -3.20 -9.46 -0.39
N TRP A 56 -3.10 -10.34 -1.38
CA TRP A 56 -2.34 -10.07 -2.60
C TRP A 56 -3.22 -9.38 -3.63
N VAL A 57 -2.82 -8.18 -4.03
CA VAL A 57 -3.44 -7.43 -5.12
C VAL A 57 -2.48 -7.43 -6.30
N VAL A 58 -2.75 -8.30 -7.28
CA VAL A 58 -1.83 -8.56 -8.39
C VAL A 58 -2.35 -7.93 -9.67
N ASP A 59 -1.54 -7.08 -10.26
CA ASP A 59 -1.83 -6.47 -11.54
C ASP A 59 -1.94 -7.52 -12.66
N ASN A 60 -3.03 -7.42 -13.41
CA ASN A 60 -3.42 -8.30 -14.50
C ASN A 60 -3.38 -7.59 -15.87
N SER A 61 -2.65 -6.48 -15.99
CA SER A 61 -2.34 -5.80 -17.24
C SER A 61 -1.45 -6.65 -18.16
N ASN A 62 -1.29 -6.22 -19.42
CA ASN A 62 -0.60 -7.01 -20.46
C ASN A 62 0.91 -7.22 -20.21
N SER A 63 1.55 -6.31 -19.48
CA SER A 63 3.00 -6.31 -19.21
C SER A 63 3.41 -7.20 -18.04
N MET A 64 2.46 -7.58 -17.19
CA MET A 64 2.70 -8.29 -15.94
C MET A 64 3.12 -9.76 -16.06
N ALA A 65 3.14 -10.35 -17.26
CA ALA A 65 3.46 -11.78 -17.45
C ALA A 65 4.79 -12.19 -16.81
N SER A 66 5.85 -11.39 -16.98
CA SER A 66 7.17 -11.68 -16.43
C SER A 66 7.22 -11.48 -14.92
N VAL A 67 6.49 -10.50 -14.40
CA VAL A 67 6.40 -10.18 -12.97
C VAL A 67 5.64 -11.26 -12.22
N GLN A 68 4.47 -11.66 -12.73
CA GLN A 68 3.69 -12.78 -12.17
C GLN A 68 4.51 -14.07 -12.11
N ALA A 69 5.31 -14.35 -13.15
CA ALA A 69 6.21 -15.51 -13.15
C ALA A 69 7.30 -15.45 -12.06
N GLN A 70 7.81 -14.26 -11.72
CA GLN A 70 8.76 -14.10 -10.61
C GLN A 70 8.08 -14.27 -9.24
N VAL A 71 6.89 -13.70 -9.05
CA VAL A 71 6.08 -13.90 -7.83
C VAL A 71 5.79 -15.39 -7.60
N GLN A 72 5.39 -16.11 -8.65
CA GLN A 72 5.17 -17.55 -8.59
C GLN A 72 6.45 -18.32 -8.24
N ALA A 73 7.61 -17.86 -8.70
CA ALA A 73 8.89 -18.52 -8.49
C ALA A 73 9.45 -18.32 -7.07
N SER A 74 9.20 -17.18 -6.42
CA SER A 74 9.65 -16.91 -5.04
C SER A 74 8.73 -17.51 -3.97
N MET A 75 7.53 -17.96 -4.35
CA MET A 75 6.55 -18.50 -3.40
C MET A 75 7.01 -19.66 -2.52
N PRO A 76 7.78 -20.65 -3.01
CA PRO A 76 8.30 -21.71 -2.15
C PRO A 76 9.10 -21.16 -0.95
N SER A 77 9.83 -20.06 -1.15
CA SER A 77 10.59 -19.37 -0.10
C SER A 77 9.66 -18.74 0.94
N LEU A 78 8.60 -18.04 0.50
CA LEU A 78 7.59 -17.44 1.38
C LEU A 78 6.93 -18.49 2.27
N VAL A 79 6.36 -19.52 1.64
CA VAL A 79 5.62 -20.59 2.33
C VAL A 79 6.53 -21.33 3.31
N SER A 80 7.75 -21.65 2.90
CA SER A 80 8.71 -22.34 3.78
C SER A 80 9.05 -21.50 5.01
N ALA A 81 9.15 -20.18 4.86
CA ALA A 81 9.46 -19.29 5.97
C ALA A 81 8.27 -19.09 6.91
N LEU A 82 7.05 -18.90 6.37
CA LEU A 82 5.82 -18.83 7.17
C LEU A 82 5.63 -20.11 7.99
N ALA A 83 5.82 -21.28 7.36
CA ALA A 83 5.73 -22.57 8.03
C ALA A 83 6.83 -22.78 9.09
N ALA A 84 8.05 -22.28 8.85
CA ALA A 84 9.15 -22.40 9.80
C ALA A 84 8.98 -21.54 11.06
N ARG A 85 8.14 -20.50 10.99
CA ARG A 85 7.92 -19.52 12.07
C ARG A 85 6.57 -19.69 12.79
N ASP A 86 5.79 -20.70 12.42
CA ASP A 86 4.47 -21.00 13.02
C ASP A 86 3.49 -19.81 12.97
N VAL A 87 3.56 -19.04 11.88
CA VAL A 87 2.66 -17.89 11.63
C VAL A 87 1.28 -18.42 11.25
N ASP A 88 0.24 -17.95 11.95
CA ASP A 88 -1.14 -18.26 11.61
C ASP A 88 -1.63 -17.28 10.52
N PHE A 89 -1.32 -17.63 9.28
CA PHE A 89 -1.69 -16.80 8.13
C PHE A 89 -2.96 -17.31 7.42
N GLN A 90 -3.68 -16.36 6.85
CA GLN A 90 -4.70 -16.59 5.84
C GLN A 90 -4.41 -15.70 4.63
N LEU A 91 -4.54 -16.24 3.42
CA LEU A 91 -4.14 -15.56 2.20
C LEU A 91 -5.27 -15.54 1.18
N GLY A 92 -5.56 -14.35 0.66
CA GLY A 92 -6.46 -14.12 -0.47
C GLY A 92 -5.74 -13.40 -1.61
N VAL A 93 -6.19 -13.62 -2.84
CA VAL A 93 -5.69 -12.92 -4.03
C VAL A 93 -6.83 -12.22 -4.76
N THR A 94 -6.62 -10.97 -5.17
CA THR A 94 -7.48 -10.20 -6.09
C THR A 94 -6.59 -9.45 -7.09
N THR A 95 -7.18 -8.75 -8.05
CA THR A 95 -6.45 -7.97 -9.05
C THR A 95 -6.56 -6.47 -8.80
N THR A 96 -5.70 -5.69 -9.45
CA THR A 96 -5.83 -4.22 -9.51
C THR A 96 -7.05 -3.76 -10.33
N ASP A 97 -7.61 -4.63 -11.17
CA ASP A 97 -8.76 -4.34 -12.03
C ASP A 97 -10.05 -4.07 -11.26
N ILE A 98 -10.47 -2.80 -11.24
CA ILE A 98 -11.75 -2.34 -10.67
C ILE A 98 -12.83 -2.08 -11.74
N GLU A 99 -12.51 -2.25 -13.02
CA GLU A 99 -13.40 -1.93 -14.13
C GLU A 99 -14.17 -3.15 -14.64
N ASN A 100 -13.51 -4.30 -14.66
CA ASN A 100 -14.10 -5.55 -15.10
C ASN A 100 -14.63 -6.32 -13.89
N ALA A 101 -15.93 -6.62 -13.87
CA ALA A 101 -16.54 -7.39 -12.79
C ALA A 101 -16.21 -8.89 -12.84
N GLY A 102 -16.42 -9.55 -11.70
CA GLY A 102 -16.37 -11.01 -11.56
C GLY A 102 -15.26 -11.51 -10.64
N ASN A 103 -15.13 -12.83 -10.60
CA ASN A 103 -14.13 -13.55 -9.80
C ASN A 103 -12.72 -12.98 -9.98
N GLY A 104 -12.07 -12.62 -8.88
CA GLY A 104 -10.71 -12.06 -8.86
C GLY A 104 -10.61 -10.55 -9.10
N ASN A 105 -11.66 -9.88 -9.57
CA ASN A 105 -11.62 -8.45 -9.87
C ASN A 105 -12.54 -7.63 -8.94
N GLN A 106 -12.45 -6.30 -8.98
CA GLN A 106 -13.25 -5.38 -8.16
C GLN A 106 -13.15 -5.69 -6.66
N GLY A 107 -11.98 -6.15 -6.22
CA GLY A 107 -11.75 -6.60 -4.85
C GLY A 107 -12.43 -7.94 -4.51
N ASN A 108 -13.08 -8.64 -5.44
CA ASN A 108 -13.50 -10.02 -5.19
C ASN A 108 -12.26 -10.89 -5.09
N LEU A 109 -12.15 -11.65 -4.00
CA LEU A 109 -11.10 -12.65 -3.88
C LEU A 109 -11.30 -13.76 -4.91
N ARG A 110 -10.19 -14.25 -5.44
CA ARG A 110 -10.18 -15.35 -6.38
C ARG A 110 -10.66 -16.63 -5.72
N SER A 111 -11.44 -17.36 -6.48
CA SER A 111 -11.74 -18.78 -6.29
C SER A 111 -11.01 -19.63 -7.35
N SER A 112 -11.24 -20.94 -7.34
CA SER A 112 -10.79 -21.86 -8.39
C SER A 112 -11.44 -21.63 -9.76
N ALA A 113 -12.40 -20.69 -9.87
CA ALA A 113 -12.98 -20.31 -11.15
C ALA A 113 -12.02 -19.43 -11.97
N SER A 114 -12.29 -19.32 -13.27
CA SER A 114 -11.56 -18.38 -14.13
C SER A 114 -11.78 -16.94 -13.68
N ILE A 115 -10.78 -16.09 -13.89
CA ILE A 115 -10.91 -14.65 -13.62
C ILE A 115 -12.00 -14.04 -14.50
N GLY A 116 -12.76 -13.10 -13.93
CA GLY A 116 -13.91 -12.47 -14.57
C GLY A 116 -15.13 -13.39 -14.72
N ALA A 117 -15.11 -14.60 -14.15
CA ALA A 117 -16.31 -15.42 -14.07
C ALA A 117 -17.42 -14.68 -13.30
N LEU A 118 -18.67 -14.85 -13.72
CA LEU A 118 -19.82 -14.14 -13.14
C LEU A 118 -20.01 -14.51 -11.66
N GLY A 119 -20.20 -13.47 -10.84
CA GLY A 119 -20.24 -13.60 -9.38
C GLY A 119 -18.84 -13.80 -8.78
N CYS A 120 -18.74 -13.71 -7.47
CA CYS A 120 -17.46 -13.85 -6.76
C CYS A 120 -17.09 -15.30 -6.44
N GLY A 121 -18.05 -16.24 -6.40
CA GLY A 121 -17.80 -17.60 -5.92
C GLY A 121 -17.43 -17.63 -4.43
N ALA A 122 -17.15 -18.82 -3.89
CA ALA A 122 -16.54 -18.91 -2.56
C ALA A 122 -15.04 -18.64 -2.70
N PRO A 123 -14.46 -17.71 -1.93
CA PRO A 123 -13.05 -17.35 -2.07
C PRO A 123 -12.14 -18.52 -1.71
N SER A 124 -11.05 -18.69 -2.46
CA SER A 124 -10.00 -19.65 -2.15
C SER A 124 -9.04 -19.02 -1.14
N LEU A 125 -9.32 -19.22 0.15
CA LEU A 125 -8.47 -18.75 1.24
C LEU A 125 -7.40 -19.79 1.57
N LEU A 126 -6.13 -19.44 1.41
CA LEU A 126 -5.02 -20.34 1.71
C LEU A 126 -4.57 -20.14 3.16
N THR A 127 -4.31 -21.24 3.86
CA THR A 127 -3.86 -21.25 5.26
C THR A 127 -2.68 -22.19 5.44
N SER A 128 -2.09 -22.22 6.63
CA SER A 128 -1.06 -23.21 7.00
C SER A 128 -1.54 -24.67 6.89
N SER A 129 -2.85 -24.90 6.88
CA SER A 129 -3.48 -26.23 6.74
C SER A 129 -3.81 -26.64 5.30
N THR A 130 -3.64 -25.72 4.34
CA THR A 130 -3.91 -25.99 2.93
C THR A 130 -2.93 -27.03 2.38
N GLY A 131 -3.46 -28.10 1.79
CA GLY A 131 -2.65 -29.08 1.06
C GLY A 131 -2.07 -28.47 -0.22
N ASP A 132 -0.89 -28.91 -0.64
CA ASP A 132 -0.19 -28.40 -1.84
C ASP A 132 -0.16 -26.86 -1.95
N LEU A 133 -0.03 -26.18 -0.80
CA LEU A 133 -0.12 -24.72 -0.65
C LEU A 133 0.68 -23.91 -1.67
N VAL A 134 1.88 -24.37 -2.03
CA VAL A 134 2.72 -23.70 -3.03
C VAL A 134 2.05 -23.69 -4.40
N ASP A 135 1.48 -24.82 -4.83
CA ASP A 135 0.85 -24.93 -6.15
C ASP A 135 -0.51 -24.20 -6.15
N GLU A 136 -1.30 -24.31 -5.08
CA GLU A 136 -2.56 -23.55 -4.92
C GLU A 136 -2.31 -22.03 -4.95
N PHE A 137 -1.25 -21.55 -4.29
CA PHE A 137 -0.89 -20.13 -4.37
C PHE A 137 -0.51 -19.73 -5.80
N ARG A 138 0.34 -20.53 -6.47
CA ARG A 138 0.79 -20.22 -7.83
C ARG A 138 -0.38 -20.10 -8.81
N ASP A 139 -1.40 -20.92 -8.65
CA ASP A 139 -2.64 -20.86 -9.43
C ASP A 139 -3.45 -19.58 -9.11
N LEU A 140 -3.47 -19.13 -7.85
CA LEU A 140 -4.17 -17.91 -7.43
C LEU A 140 -3.45 -16.61 -7.82
N VAL A 141 -2.12 -16.57 -7.94
CA VAL A 141 -1.42 -15.36 -8.43
C VAL A 141 -1.25 -15.31 -9.94
N GLU A 142 -1.52 -16.41 -10.65
CA GLU A 142 -1.61 -16.40 -12.12
C GLU A 142 -2.91 -15.72 -12.54
N VAL A 143 -2.94 -14.39 -12.47
CA VAL A 143 -4.16 -13.62 -12.69
C VAL A 143 -4.46 -13.35 -14.17
N GLY A 144 -3.56 -13.82 -15.03
CA GLY A 144 -3.60 -13.51 -16.46
C GLY A 144 -3.21 -12.07 -16.73
N VAL A 145 -3.28 -11.68 -17.99
CA VAL A 145 -2.73 -10.42 -18.51
C VAL A 145 -3.73 -9.66 -19.37
N SER A 146 -5.03 -9.93 -19.17
CA SER A 146 -6.13 -9.39 -19.99
C SER A 146 -7.05 -8.45 -19.22
N GLY A 147 -6.60 -7.98 -18.05
CA GLY A 147 -7.30 -7.02 -17.23
C GLY A 147 -7.28 -5.61 -17.80
N SER A 148 -7.89 -4.69 -17.07
CA SER A 148 -7.79 -3.26 -17.34
C SER A 148 -6.33 -2.80 -17.25
N GLY A 149 -6.01 -1.73 -17.99
CA GLY A 149 -4.76 -0.99 -17.85
C GLY A 149 -4.88 0.18 -16.86
N ASN A 150 -5.88 0.13 -15.98
CA ASN A 150 -6.05 1.07 -14.88
C ASN A 150 -5.75 0.31 -13.57
N GLU A 151 -4.54 0.48 -13.03
CA GLU A 151 -4.00 -0.33 -11.94
C GLU A 151 -4.34 0.26 -10.57
N SER A 152 -5.59 0.17 -10.14
CA SER A 152 -6.05 0.76 -8.88
C SER A 152 -5.85 -0.15 -7.66
N GLY A 153 -4.60 -0.52 -7.36
CA GLY A 153 -4.26 -1.53 -6.34
C GLY A 153 -4.80 -1.23 -4.93
N LEU A 154 -4.70 0.01 -4.45
CA LEU A 154 -5.21 0.38 -3.13
C LEU A 154 -6.74 0.38 -3.09
N LEU A 155 -7.41 0.86 -4.14
CA LEU A 155 -8.87 0.83 -4.19
C LEU A 155 -9.41 -0.60 -4.31
N ALA A 156 -8.74 -1.47 -5.07
CA ALA A 156 -9.06 -2.89 -5.12
C ALA A 156 -8.90 -3.55 -3.74
N ALA A 157 -7.84 -3.20 -2.99
CA ALA A 157 -7.66 -3.64 -1.62
C ALA A 157 -8.81 -3.16 -0.71
N ALA A 158 -9.18 -1.88 -0.82
CA ALA A 158 -10.26 -1.30 -0.03
C ALA A 158 -11.60 -2.02 -0.29
N TYR A 159 -11.94 -2.29 -1.55
CA TYR A 159 -13.12 -3.10 -1.89
C TYR A 159 -13.03 -4.52 -1.34
N ALA A 160 -11.85 -5.14 -1.39
CA ALA A 160 -11.68 -6.48 -0.84
C ALA A 160 -11.94 -6.53 0.68
N LEU A 161 -11.49 -5.51 1.41
CA LEU A 161 -11.75 -5.38 2.84
C LEU A 161 -13.22 -5.10 3.13
N CYS A 162 -13.86 -4.15 2.43
CA CYS A 162 -15.29 -3.90 2.58
C CYS A 162 -16.10 -5.20 2.42
N LYS A 163 -15.81 -5.99 1.37
CA LYS A 163 -16.49 -7.26 1.07
C LYS A 163 -16.20 -8.39 2.06
N SER A 164 -15.27 -8.17 2.99
CA SER A 164 -14.93 -9.09 4.07
C SER A 164 -15.65 -8.75 5.38
N MET A 165 -16.30 -7.58 5.45
CA MET A 165 -16.96 -7.10 6.66
C MET A 165 -18.30 -7.82 6.90
N ASP A 166 -18.68 -7.91 8.17
CA ASP A 166 -19.87 -8.62 8.61
C ASP A 166 -21.18 -7.81 8.45
N GLY A 167 -22.30 -8.43 8.80
CA GLY A 167 -23.61 -7.81 8.69
C GLY A 167 -23.81 -6.59 9.61
N ASP A 168 -23.13 -6.53 10.76
CA ASP A 168 -23.27 -5.43 11.72
C ASP A 168 -22.53 -4.17 11.21
N PHE A 169 -21.36 -4.36 10.58
CA PHE A 169 -20.70 -3.30 9.83
C PHE A 169 -21.62 -2.73 8.74
N TRP A 170 -22.20 -3.59 7.90
CA TRP A 170 -23.06 -3.14 6.80
C TRP A 170 -24.35 -2.48 7.27
N ALA A 171 -24.89 -2.88 8.42
CA ALA A 171 -26.08 -2.29 9.02
C ALA A 171 -25.82 -0.89 9.62
N SER A 172 -24.58 -0.60 10.01
CA SER A 172 -24.17 0.68 10.62
C SER A 172 -23.46 1.63 9.66
N LEU A 173 -23.19 1.21 8.42
CA LEU A 173 -22.48 2.03 7.42
C LEU A 173 -23.13 3.42 7.20
N ASP A 174 -24.46 3.48 7.17
CA ASP A 174 -25.19 4.73 6.94
C ASP A 174 -25.14 5.71 8.13
N ASP A 175 -24.78 5.22 9.33
CA ASP A 175 -24.62 6.05 10.53
C ASP A 175 -23.31 6.86 10.52
N ARG A 176 -22.36 6.49 9.63
CA ARG A 176 -21.11 7.23 9.43
C ARG A 176 -21.37 8.58 8.74
N ALA A 177 -20.47 9.53 8.95
CA ALA A 177 -20.52 10.84 8.31
C ALA A 177 -20.44 10.69 6.77
N ASP A 178 -21.09 11.60 6.04
CA ASP A 178 -21.12 11.54 4.56
C ASP A 178 -19.74 11.69 3.91
N GLU A 179 -18.77 12.28 4.62
CA GLU A 179 -17.39 12.44 4.13
C GLU A 179 -16.45 11.33 4.64
N ASP A 180 -16.96 10.38 5.43
CA ASP A 180 -16.19 9.25 5.95
C ASP A 180 -15.72 8.36 4.78
N PRO A 181 -14.40 8.18 4.57
CA PRO A 181 -13.88 7.33 3.50
C PRO A 181 -14.47 5.92 3.50
N ILE A 182 -14.78 5.34 4.67
CA ILE A 182 -15.38 4.01 4.76
C ILE A 182 -16.78 3.99 4.19
N LYS A 183 -17.59 5.01 4.49
CA LYS A 183 -18.93 5.14 3.92
C LYS A 183 -18.88 5.32 2.41
N GLU A 184 -18.02 6.22 1.95
CA GLU A 184 -17.89 6.56 0.52
C GLU A 184 -17.35 5.38 -0.29
N ILE A 185 -16.32 4.67 0.19
CA ILE A 185 -15.79 3.49 -0.52
C ILE A 185 -16.75 2.31 -0.40
N CYS A 186 -17.06 1.85 0.82
CA CYS A 186 -17.85 0.63 0.99
C CYS A 186 -19.30 0.81 0.51
N GLY A 187 -19.83 2.03 0.53
CA GLY A 187 -21.16 2.35 0.00
C GLY A 187 -21.30 2.10 -1.50
N THR A 188 -20.19 2.04 -2.25
CA THR A 188 -20.19 1.70 -3.69
C THR A 188 -20.25 0.19 -3.95
N VAL A 189 -20.02 -0.65 -2.94
CA VAL A 189 -20.06 -2.11 -3.10
C VAL A 189 -21.51 -2.58 -3.28
N PRO A 190 -21.82 -3.27 -4.40
CA PRO A 190 -23.16 -3.80 -4.66
C PRO A 190 -23.63 -4.73 -3.53
N VAL A 191 -24.91 -4.68 -3.18
CA VAL A 191 -25.48 -5.43 -2.03
C VAL A 191 -25.23 -6.94 -2.18
N GLU A 192 -25.33 -7.44 -3.41
CA GLU A 192 -25.08 -8.84 -3.76
C GLU A 192 -23.62 -9.25 -3.64
N GLU A 193 -22.68 -8.31 -3.55
CA GLU A 193 -21.24 -8.57 -3.43
C GLU A 193 -20.69 -8.34 -2.01
N ARG A 194 -21.50 -7.82 -1.08
CA ARG A 194 -21.06 -7.43 0.27
C ARG A 194 -20.47 -8.58 1.10
N SER A 195 -20.82 -9.82 0.78
CA SER A 195 -20.32 -11.04 1.44
C SER A 195 -19.35 -11.85 0.57
N CYS A 196 -18.87 -11.29 -0.54
CA CYS A 196 -18.05 -12.02 -1.50
C CYS A 196 -16.71 -12.50 -0.94
N ASN A 197 -16.20 -11.82 0.09
CA ASN A 197 -14.94 -12.15 0.75
C ASN A 197 -15.15 -12.55 2.22
N GLU A 198 -16.37 -12.93 2.58
CA GLU A 198 -16.70 -13.32 3.95
C GLU A 198 -15.71 -14.38 4.46
N GLY A 199 -15.19 -14.15 5.66
CA GLY A 199 -14.21 -15.02 6.32
C GLY A 199 -12.76 -14.73 5.97
N PHE A 200 -12.45 -13.79 5.08
CA PHE A 200 -11.06 -13.40 4.79
C PHE A 200 -10.39 -12.64 5.93
N VAL A 201 -11.07 -11.65 6.52
CA VAL A 201 -10.51 -10.86 7.61
C VAL A 201 -10.94 -11.47 8.94
N ARG A 202 -9.97 -11.88 9.76
CA ARG A 202 -10.16 -12.53 11.05
C ARG A 202 -10.05 -11.51 12.19
N GLU A 203 -10.80 -11.74 13.26
CA GLU A 203 -10.75 -10.91 14.46
C GLU A 203 -9.34 -10.92 15.07
N GLY A 204 -8.80 -9.73 15.37
CA GLY A 204 -7.47 -9.56 15.94
C GLY A 204 -6.30 -9.79 14.97
N ALA A 205 -6.56 -10.12 13.70
CA ALA A 205 -5.50 -10.27 12.71
C ALA A 205 -4.98 -8.90 12.25
N THR A 206 -3.69 -8.83 11.94
CA THR A 206 -3.16 -7.72 11.13
C THR A 206 -3.33 -8.06 9.65
N VAL A 207 -3.88 -7.12 8.90
CA VAL A 207 -4.02 -7.27 7.45
C VAL A 207 -2.77 -6.74 6.78
N VAL A 208 -2.11 -7.58 5.99
CA VAL A 208 -0.95 -7.19 5.17
C VAL A 208 -1.36 -7.20 3.71
N VAL A 209 -1.45 -6.02 3.12
CA VAL A 209 -1.80 -5.84 1.71
C VAL A 209 -0.52 -5.82 0.89
N VAL A 210 -0.33 -6.86 0.08
CA VAL A 210 0.78 -6.98 -0.86
C VAL A 210 0.31 -6.54 -2.24
N VAL A 211 0.68 -5.34 -2.68
CA VAL A 211 0.35 -4.86 -4.03
C VAL A 211 1.51 -5.15 -4.97
N VAL A 212 1.22 -5.76 -6.13
CA VAL A 212 2.23 -6.03 -7.16
C VAL A 212 1.75 -5.43 -8.47
N SER A 213 2.42 -4.38 -8.95
CA SER A 213 2.13 -3.74 -10.23
C SER A 213 3.41 -3.27 -10.90
N ASP A 214 3.47 -3.31 -12.22
CA ASP A 214 4.57 -2.72 -12.98
C ASP A 214 4.25 -1.32 -13.49
N GLU A 215 3.08 -0.77 -13.18
CA GLU A 215 2.64 0.59 -13.50
C GLU A 215 2.03 1.27 -12.27
N GLY A 216 1.45 2.46 -12.42
CA GLY A 216 0.94 3.23 -11.28
C GLY A 216 0.21 4.52 -11.63
N ASP A 217 0.18 4.93 -12.89
CA ASP A 217 -0.49 6.16 -13.36
C ASP A 217 -2.00 6.21 -13.07
N ASP A 218 -2.64 5.07 -12.79
CA ASP A 218 -4.04 5.01 -12.32
C ASP A 218 -4.21 4.45 -10.89
N ALA A 219 -3.13 4.33 -10.11
CA ALA A 219 -3.18 3.87 -8.71
C ALA A 219 -4.05 4.75 -7.80
N TYR A 220 -4.18 6.02 -8.15
CA TYR A 220 -4.90 7.06 -7.39
C TYR A 220 -6.17 7.56 -8.10
N ARG A 221 -6.45 7.08 -9.32
CA ARG A 221 -7.52 7.60 -10.17
C ARG A 221 -8.76 6.72 -10.07
N SER A 222 -9.76 7.26 -9.39
CA SER A 222 -11.15 6.89 -9.58
C SER A 222 -11.91 8.12 -10.03
N SER A 223 -12.82 7.95 -11.01
CA SER A 223 -13.63 9.08 -11.51
C SER A 223 -14.54 9.69 -10.43
N SER A 224 -14.78 8.97 -9.33
CA SER A 224 -15.68 9.38 -8.26
C SER A 224 -15.04 9.42 -6.86
N LEU A 225 -13.84 8.85 -6.67
CA LEU A 225 -13.21 8.72 -5.35
C LEU A 225 -11.77 9.29 -5.35
N PRO A 226 -11.37 10.00 -4.28
CA PRO A 226 -12.23 10.63 -3.28
C PRO A 226 -13.26 11.58 -3.93
N PRO A 227 -14.31 11.99 -3.20
CA PRO A 227 -15.22 13.04 -3.68
C PRO A 227 -14.43 14.27 -4.14
N GLN A 228 -14.76 14.80 -5.32
CA GLN A 228 -14.02 15.91 -5.93
C GLN A 228 -14.01 17.17 -5.05
N GLN A 229 -15.07 17.38 -4.26
CA GLN A 229 -15.16 18.48 -3.31
C GLN A 229 -14.15 18.32 -2.17
N PHE A 230 -13.99 17.11 -1.62
CA PHE A 230 -12.97 16.82 -0.60
C PHE A 230 -11.57 17.16 -1.11
N VAL A 231 -11.23 16.71 -2.33
CA VAL A 231 -9.91 16.98 -2.93
C VAL A 231 -9.68 18.49 -3.08
N ALA A 232 -10.68 19.22 -3.57
CA ALA A 232 -10.60 20.67 -3.73
C ALA A 232 -10.39 21.38 -2.38
N ASP A 233 -11.14 20.99 -1.35
CA ASP A 233 -11.05 21.60 -0.03
C ASP A 233 -9.70 21.29 0.64
N CYS A 234 -9.24 20.04 0.58
CA CYS A 234 -7.93 19.63 1.11
C CYS A 234 -6.76 20.40 0.45
N VAL A 235 -6.78 20.56 -0.88
CA VAL A 235 -5.76 21.34 -1.60
C VAL A 235 -5.82 22.83 -1.21
N LEU A 236 -7.03 23.38 -1.04
CA LEU A 236 -7.20 24.77 -0.62
C LEU A 236 -6.69 25.02 0.80
N GLU A 237 -6.85 24.05 1.70
CA GLU A 237 -6.37 24.11 3.08
C GLU A 237 -4.84 24.10 3.17
N HIS A 238 -4.16 23.48 2.21
CA HIS A 238 -2.69 23.35 2.16
C HIS A 238 -2.05 24.22 1.08
N ASN A 239 -2.72 25.30 0.66
CA ASN A 239 -2.24 26.15 -0.44
C ASN A 239 -0.93 26.92 -0.15
N ASP A 240 -0.45 26.88 1.08
CA ASP A 240 0.79 27.47 1.54
C ASP A 240 2.00 26.53 1.45
N ASP A 241 1.78 25.23 1.22
CA ASP A 241 2.84 24.25 0.98
C ASP A 241 3.01 23.96 -0.54
N PRO A 242 4.12 24.38 -1.17
CA PRO A 242 4.35 24.14 -2.59
C PRO A 242 4.67 22.67 -2.93
N PHE A 243 4.88 21.81 -1.93
CA PHE A 243 5.16 20.38 -2.09
C PHE A 243 3.94 19.50 -1.79
N PHE A 244 2.85 20.09 -1.33
CA PHE A 244 1.58 19.40 -1.07
C PHE A 244 0.60 19.65 -2.21
N GLY A 245 -0.12 18.62 -2.64
CA GLY A 245 -1.07 18.74 -3.74
C GLY A 245 -2.20 17.73 -3.70
N GLU A 246 -2.85 17.57 -4.85
CA GLU A 246 -3.98 16.65 -5.00
C GLU A 246 -3.60 15.19 -4.68
N CYS A 247 -2.38 14.78 -4.99
CA CYS A 247 -1.87 13.44 -4.72
C CYS A 247 -1.85 13.13 -3.22
N ASP A 248 -1.31 14.06 -2.42
CA ASP A 248 -1.26 13.93 -0.97
C ASP A 248 -2.66 13.85 -0.37
N CYS A 249 -3.60 14.68 -0.86
CA CYS A 249 -4.99 14.61 -0.43
C CYS A 249 -5.65 13.27 -0.75
N ARG A 250 -5.43 12.74 -1.95
CA ARG A 250 -6.00 11.45 -2.37
C ARG A 250 -5.43 10.30 -1.56
N LEU A 251 -4.12 10.32 -1.31
CA LEU A 251 -3.47 9.30 -0.51
C LEU A 251 -3.91 9.39 0.94
N GLY A 252 -3.90 10.59 1.53
CA GLY A 252 -4.34 10.80 2.91
C GLY A 252 -5.76 10.29 3.15
N TRP A 253 -6.68 10.59 2.24
CA TRP A 253 -8.06 10.07 2.30
C TRP A 253 -8.13 8.54 2.20
N MET A 254 -7.31 7.95 1.32
CA MET A 254 -7.22 6.49 1.19
C MET A 254 -6.60 5.84 2.44
N LEU A 255 -5.59 6.46 3.05
CA LEU A 255 -4.99 5.99 4.30
C LEU A 255 -5.94 6.17 5.49
N ASP A 256 -6.77 7.21 5.50
CA ASP A 256 -7.82 7.38 6.49
C ASP A 256 -8.90 6.29 6.39
N PHE A 257 -9.20 5.79 5.17
CA PHE A 257 -10.01 4.58 5.01
C PHE A 257 -9.37 3.39 5.74
N PHE A 258 -8.12 3.07 5.43
CA PHE A 258 -7.43 1.91 6.01
C PHE A 258 -7.21 2.04 7.52
N GLY A 259 -6.89 3.25 8.00
CA GLY A 259 -6.74 3.54 9.43
C GLY A 259 -8.06 3.57 10.19
N GLY A 260 -9.21 3.66 9.50
CA GLY A 260 -10.54 3.56 10.08
C GLY A 260 -11.11 2.14 10.12
N MET A 261 -10.43 1.16 9.51
CA MET A 261 -10.81 -0.25 9.56
C MET A 261 -10.56 -0.81 10.97
N GLU A 262 -11.29 -1.86 11.34
CA GLU A 262 -11.16 -2.48 12.67
C GLU A 262 -9.78 -3.15 12.85
N GLN A 263 -9.30 -3.80 11.80
CA GLN A 263 -8.00 -4.45 11.77
C GLN A 263 -6.92 -3.47 11.33
N PRO A 264 -5.71 -3.50 11.94
CA PRO A 264 -4.59 -2.73 11.44
C PRO A 264 -4.22 -3.21 10.03
N VAL A 265 -3.98 -2.26 9.12
CA VAL A 265 -3.61 -2.55 7.73
C VAL A 265 -2.20 -2.03 7.44
N VAL A 266 -1.34 -2.92 6.94
CA VAL A 266 0.06 -2.64 6.56
C VAL A 266 0.25 -2.92 5.07
N PHE A 267 0.87 -2.00 4.35
CA PHE A 267 1.14 -2.15 2.91
C PHE A 267 2.56 -2.62 2.62
N SER A 268 2.68 -3.69 1.83
CA SER A 268 3.92 -4.08 1.17
C SER A 268 3.74 -3.94 -0.33
N THR A 269 4.35 -2.93 -0.94
CA THR A 269 4.16 -2.64 -2.36
C THR A 269 5.38 -3.06 -3.17
N ILE A 270 5.15 -3.74 -4.29
CA ILE A 270 6.15 -4.12 -5.28
C ILE A 270 5.82 -3.34 -6.55
N GLY A 271 6.65 -2.35 -6.87
CA GLY A 271 6.31 -1.34 -7.88
C GLY A 271 7.50 -0.73 -8.62
N PRO A 272 7.23 0.12 -9.62
CA PRO A 272 8.27 0.83 -10.36
C PRO A 272 8.98 1.89 -9.52
N THR A 273 10.22 2.22 -9.89
CA THR A 273 11.02 3.25 -9.21
C THR A 273 11.35 4.40 -10.14
N TYR A 274 11.28 5.61 -9.61
CA TYR A 274 11.75 6.82 -10.30
C TYR A 274 13.04 7.38 -9.68
N GLN A 275 13.47 6.83 -8.55
CA GLN A 275 14.69 7.21 -7.85
C GLN A 275 15.93 6.83 -8.68
N ASN A 276 16.96 7.67 -8.64
CA ASN A 276 18.24 7.38 -9.27
C ASN A 276 19.04 6.36 -8.43
N LEU A 277 19.95 5.61 -9.04
CA LEU A 277 20.76 4.55 -8.40
C LEU A 277 21.44 5.00 -7.08
N ASP A 278 21.99 6.21 -7.04
CA ASP A 278 22.68 6.75 -5.86
C ASP A 278 21.76 7.49 -4.86
N MET A 279 20.46 7.56 -5.14
CA MET A 279 19.52 8.27 -4.28
C MET A 279 19.29 7.48 -2.99
N GLN A 280 19.48 8.17 -1.88
CA GLN A 280 19.19 7.71 -0.53
C GLN A 280 17.93 8.44 -0.07
N LEU A 281 16.84 7.69 0.10
CA LEU A 281 15.55 8.23 0.52
C LEU A 281 15.45 8.09 2.05
N VAL A 282 15.00 9.15 2.73
CA VAL A 282 14.61 9.05 4.13
C VAL A 282 13.20 8.46 4.17
N TRP A 283 13.06 7.34 4.86
CA TRP A 283 11.80 6.63 5.05
C TRP A 283 11.03 7.20 6.25
N CYS A 284 9.80 6.72 6.47
CA CYS A 284 8.91 7.24 7.51
C CYS A 284 9.37 6.91 8.93
N ASP A 285 10.28 5.94 9.08
CA ASP A 285 10.90 5.55 10.35
C ASP A 285 12.31 6.16 10.54
N ASP A 286 12.60 7.26 9.82
CA ASP A 286 13.91 7.94 9.74
C ASP A 286 15.06 7.06 9.21
N LYS A 287 14.81 5.80 8.83
CA LYS A 287 15.81 4.97 8.17
C LYS A 287 16.07 5.51 6.78
N THR A 288 17.24 5.19 6.26
CA THR A 288 17.60 5.48 4.88
C THR A 288 17.43 4.24 4.04
N VAL A 289 16.61 4.32 2.99
CA VAL A 289 16.41 3.25 2.02
C VAL A 289 17.01 3.62 0.67
N SER A 290 17.54 2.62 -0.02
CA SER A 290 18.05 2.76 -1.38
C SER A 290 17.10 2.03 -2.31
N LEU A 291 16.59 2.76 -3.30
CA LEU A 291 15.65 2.25 -4.30
C LEU A 291 16.29 2.39 -5.68
N PRO A 292 17.08 1.40 -6.14
CA PRO A 292 17.79 1.50 -7.42
C PRO A 292 16.85 1.72 -8.60
N GLY A 293 17.15 2.72 -9.42
CA GLY A 293 16.33 3.11 -10.56
C GLY A 293 16.99 4.21 -11.42
N PRO A 294 16.21 4.88 -12.30
CA PRO A 294 14.78 4.69 -12.51
C PRO A 294 14.48 3.48 -13.41
N CYS A 295 13.49 2.67 -13.03
CA CYS A 295 12.96 1.58 -13.85
C CYS A 295 11.46 1.74 -14.06
N ASN A 296 11.06 1.70 -15.34
CA ASN A 296 9.76 2.12 -15.84
C ASN A 296 9.34 3.59 -15.52
N PRO A 297 10.23 4.61 -15.66
CA PRO A 297 9.88 6.00 -15.33
C PRO A 297 8.81 6.66 -16.22
N PHE A 298 8.36 5.97 -17.28
CA PHE A 298 7.39 6.50 -18.25
C PHE A 298 6.06 5.73 -18.28
N GLY A 299 5.99 4.55 -17.65
CA GLY A 299 4.76 3.79 -17.47
C GLY A 299 4.03 4.15 -16.17
N SER A 300 4.46 5.19 -15.46
CA SER A 300 3.77 5.66 -14.26
C SER A 300 4.01 7.15 -14.08
N ASP A 301 3.00 7.86 -13.60
CA ASP A 301 3.20 9.23 -13.14
C ASP A 301 3.70 9.25 -11.68
N VAL A 302 4.29 10.37 -11.29
CA VAL A 302 4.90 10.53 -9.95
C VAL A 302 3.87 10.33 -8.85
N CYS A 303 2.63 10.76 -9.06
CA CYS A 303 1.54 10.63 -8.09
C CYS A 303 1.26 9.17 -7.77
N GLY A 304 1.17 8.34 -8.82
CA GLY A 304 0.97 6.91 -8.72
C GLY A 304 2.09 6.17 -7.99
N LEU A 305 3.32 6.49 -8.34
CA LEU A 305 4.51 5.90 -7.69
C LEU A 305 4.60 6.30 -6.22
N ASP A 306 4.35 7.57 -5.92
CA ASP A 306 4.29 8.07 -4.55
C ASP A 306 3.15 7.42 -3.78
N PHE A 307 2.02 7.11 -4.42
CA PHE A 307 0.90 6.40 -3.79
C PHE A 307 1.35 5.07 -3.18
N TYR A 308 2.10 4.25 -3.93
CA TYR A 308 2.60 2.96 -3.45
C TYR A 308 3.73 3.09 -2.43
N GLN A 309 4.68 4.02 -2.66
CA GLN A 309 5.80 4.23 -1.73
C GLN A 309 5.31 4.78 -0.39
N GLN A 310 4.46 5.81 -0.43
CA GLN A 310 3.95 6.45 0.77
C GLN A 310 2.93 5.59 1.50
N ALA A 311 2.09 4.80 0.82
CA ALA A 311 1.22 3.85 1.49
C ALA A 311 2.01 2.82 2.31
N ALA A 312 3.07 2.25 1.73
CA ALA A 312 3.98 1.37 2.45
C ALA A 312 4.66 2.09 3.62
N CYS A 313 5.22 3.26 3.36
CA CYS A 313 5.94 4.07 4.34
C CYS A 313 5.07 4.43 5.55
N GLN A 314 3.88 5.00 5.32
CA GLN A 314 3.00 5.53 6.36
C GLN A 314 2.27 4.45 7.15
N THR A 315 2.16 3.24 6.61
CA THR A 315 1.59 2.09 7.33
C THR A 315 2.65 1.22 8.01
N GLY A 316 3.92 1.64 8.01
CA GLY A 316 5.02 0.90 8.61
C GLY A 316 5.41 -0.37 7.84
N GLY A 317 5.04 -0.45 6.58
CA GLY A 317 5.34 -1.56 5.69
C GLY A 317 6.56 -1.32 4.80
N LEU A 318 6.57 -1.96 3.63
CA LEU A 318 7.74 -2.05 2.75
C LEU A 318 7.43 -1.64 1.32
N PHE A 319 8.36 -0.95 0.69
CA PHE A 319 8.35 -0.75 -0.76
C PHE A 319 9.53 -1.48 -1.38
N SER A 320 9.27 -2.26 -2.43
CA SER A 320 10.27 -3.03 -3.16
C SER A 320 10.20 -2.72 -4.66
N PRO A 321 11.34 -2.43 -5.31
CA PRO A 321 11.36 -2.24 -6.77
C PRO A 321 10.98 -3.54 -7.50
N VAL A 322 10.10 -3.47 -8.50
CA VAL A 322 9.83 -4.61 -9.41
C VAL A 322 11.03 -4.91 -10.31
N GLN A 323 11.75 -3.85 -10.68
CA GLN A 323 12.95 -3.88 -11.48
C GLN A 323 13.97 -2.91 -10.89
N VAL A 324 15.25 -3.23 -11.09
CA VAL A 324 16.39 -2.43 -10.65
C VAL A 324 17.34 -2.22 -11.82
N THR A 325 18.09 -1.12 -11.77
CA THR A 325 19.20 -0.86 -12.71
C THR A 325 20.54 -0.90 -11.97
N ALA A 326 21.57 -1.41 -12.63
CA ALA A 326 22.94 -1.42 -12.11
C ALA A 326 23.80 -0.28 -12.70
N THR A 327 23.22 0.55 -13.57
CA THR A 327 23.89 1.69 -14.19
C THR A 327 23.08 2.96 -13.98
N ASP A 328 23.77 4.03 -13.57
CA ASP A 328 23.15 5.31 -13.25
C ASP A 328 22.23 5.81 -14.36
N ASN A 329 20.96 6.01 -14.03
CA ASN A 329 19.99 6.73 -14.83
C ASN A 329 19.76 6.16 -16.24
N ASP A 330 20.04 4.87 -16.46
CA ASP A 330 19.77 4.17 -17.71
C ASP A 330 18.61 3.17 -17.53
N PRO A 331 17.37 3.54 -17.89
CA PRO A 331 16.23 2.64 -17.80
C PRO A 331 16.30 1.48 -18.82
N SER A 332 17.21 1.55 -19.82
CA SER A 332 17.36 0.46 -20.81
C SER A 332 18.08 -0.77 -20.26
N THR A 333 18.70 -0.65 -19.09
CA THR A 333 19.43 -1.73 -18.42
C THR A 333 18.66 -2.32 -17.23
N CYS A 334 17.37 -1.98 -17.08
CA CYS A 334 16.53 -2.52 -16.03
C CYS A 334 16.43 -4.04 -16.12
N THR A 335 16.61 -4.69 -14.98
CA THR A 335 16.46 -6.13 -14.80
C THR A 335 15.50 -6.38 -13.66
N MET A 336 14.81 -7.52 -13.67
CA MET A 336 13.96 -7.94 -12.54
C MET A 336 14.75 -7.89 -11.23
N ALA A 337 14.10 -7.35 -10.20
CA ALA A 337 14.65 -7.37 -8.85
C ALA A 337 14.74 -8.82 -8.33
N ASP A 338 15.45 -8.99 -7.21
CA ASP A 338 15.55 -10.29 -6.55
C ASP A 338 14.28 -10.55 -5.72
N PHE A 339 13.33 -11.31 -6.30
CA PHE A 339 12.06 -11.63 -5.65
C PHE A 339 12.21 -12.53 -4.41
N ASP A 340 13.30 -13.31 -4.30
CA ASP A 340 13.60 -14.05 -3.08
C ASP A 340 13.99 -13.10 -1.95
N ALA A 341 14.76 -12.04 -2.24
CA ALA A 341 15.09 -10.99 -1.28
C ALA A 341 13.84 -10.19 -0.85
N ILE A 342 12.99 -9.78 -1.81
CA ILE A 342 11.72 -9.10 -1.52
C ILE A 342 10.83 -9.95 -0.62
N THR A 343 10.77 -11.26 -0.89
CA THR A 343 10.01 -12.20 -0.08
C THR A 343 10.59 -12.31 1.34
N ALA A 344 11.91 -12.33 1.48
CA ALA A 344 12.58 -12.34 2.77
C ALA A 344 12.29 -11.07 3.60
N ASP A 345 12.29 -9.90 2.96
CA ASP A 345 11.95 -8.65 3.63
C ASP A 345 10.48 -8.62 4.06
N LEU A 346 9.55 -9.11 3.22
CA LEU A 346 8.15 -9.28 3.61
C LEU A 346 8.00 -10.18 4.84
N ILE A 347 8.74 -11.29 4.91
CA ILE A 347 8.74 -12.15 6.10
C ILE A 347 9.29 -11.39 7.32
N ALA A 348 10.36 -10.62 7.17
CA ALA A 348 10.91 -9.84 8.27
C ALA A 348 9.88 -8.81 8.81
N LEU A 349 9.14 -8.15 7.92
CA LEU A 349 8.02 -7.28 8.29
C LEU A 349 6.96 -8.03 9.10
N LEU A 350 6.55 -9.22 8.65
CA LEU A 350 5.57 -10.04 9.37
C LEU A 350 6.02 -10.45 10.78
N MET A 351 7.33 -10.50 11.00
CA MET A 351 7.93 -10.86 12.28
C MET A 351 8.25 -9.65 13.17
N GLY A 352 8.02 -8.41 12.70
CA GLY A 352 8.49 -7.21 13.38
C GLY A 352 10.03 -7.12 13.45
N GLU A 353 10.73 -7.76 12.52
CA GLU A 353 12.20 -7.77 12.41
C GLU A 353 12.72 -6.66 11.45
N SER A 354 11.84 -5.82 10.90
CA SER A 354 12.11 -4.79 9.86
C SER A 354 12.56 -3.43 10.38
#